data_AF-A0A8C7PPE8-F1
#
_entry.id   AF-A0A8C7PPE8-F1
#
_cell.length_a   1.000
_cell.length_b   1.000
_cell.length_c   1.000
_cell.angle_alpha   90.00
_cell.angle_beta   90.00
_cell.angle_gamma   90.00
#
_symmetry.space_group_name_H-M   'P 1'
#
loop_
_entity.id
_entity.type
_entity.pdbx_description
1 polymer ?
#
loop_
_entity_poly.entity_id
_entity_poly.type
_entity_poly.pdbx_seq_one_letter_code
_entity_poly.pdbx_strand_id
1 'polypeptide(L)'
;MNVTSLFSFTSPAVKRLLGWKQGDEEEKWAEKAVDALVKKLKKKKGAMEELERALSCPGQPSNCVTIPRSLDGRLQVSHRKGLPHVIYCRVWRWPDLQSHHELKALECCEYPFGSKQKDVCINPYHYKRVDSPDVQPVAYEEPKHWCSIVYYELNNRVGEAFQANSTSVLVDGFTDPSNNRNRFCLGLLSNVNRNSTIENTRRHIGKGVHLYYVGGEVYAECLSDSSIFVQSRNCNYHHGFHPTTVCKIPSGCSLKIFNNQEFAELLAQSVNHGFEAVYELTKMCTIRMSFVKGWGAEYHRQDVTSTPCWIEIHLHGPLQWLDKVLTQMGSPHNPISSVS
;
A
#
# COMPACT_ATOMS: atom_id res chain seq x y z
N MET A 1 -20.36 -10.14 50.22
CA MET A 1 -20.17 -10.43 48.78
C MET A 1 -18.78 -9.98 48.38
N ASN A 2 -18.16 -10.75 47.49
CA ASN A 2 -16.72 -10.88 47.28
C ASN A 2 -15.93 -9.59 47.06
N VAL A 3 -14.87 -9.47 47.85
CA VAL A 3 -13.67 -8.71 47.51
C VAL A 3 -12.76 -9.66 46.73
N THR A 4 -12.78 -9.58 45.40
CA THR A 4 -11.85 -10.36 44.56
C THR A 4 -11.15 -9.47 43.55
N SER A 5 -9.84 -9.32 43.79
CA SER A 5 -8.75 -9.14 42.81
C SER A 5 -8.41 -7.72 42.35
N LEU A 6 -7.64 -7.01 43.19
CA LEU A 6 -6.92 -5.76 42.88
C LEU A 6 -5.40 -5.94 42.74
N PHE A 7 -4.90 -7.16 42.50
CA PHE A 7 -3.46 -7.39 42.28
C PHE A 7 -3.22 -8.20 41.01
N SER A 8 -2.82 -7.51 39.93
CA SER A 8 -2.10 -8.13 38.83
C SER A 8 -0.73 -8.59 39.37
N PHE A 9 -0.61 -9.86 39.71
CA PHE A 9 0.67 -10.46 40.09
C PHE A 9 1.53 -10.64 38.83
N THR A 10 2.19 -9.57 38.40
CA THR A 10 3.28 -9.70 37.42
C THR A 10 4.40 -10.53 38.04
N SER A 11 4.85 -11.57 37.30
CA SER A 11 5.93 -12.44 37.75
C SER A 11 7.18 -11.60 38.07
N PRO A 12 7.96 -11.92 39.12
CA PRO A 12 9.19 -11.18 39.45
C PRO A 12 10.16 -11.04 38.27
N ALA A 13 10.22 -12.03 37.39
CA ALA A 13 11.02 -11.98 36.16
C ALA A 13 10.50 -10.93 35.15
N VAL A 14 9.17 -10.78 35.02
CA VAL A 14 8.57 -9.77 34.12
C VAL A 14 8.86 -8.37 34.64
N LYS A 15 8.69 -8.13 35.95
CA LYS A 15 9.04 -6.84 36.57
C LYS A 15 10.51 -6.48 36.34
N ARG A 16 11.40 -7.46 36.48
CA ARG A 16 12.83 -7.25 36.25
C ARG A 16 13.12 -6.87 34.81
N LEU A 17 12.61 -7.63 33.84
CA LEU A 17 12.82 -7.37 32.42
C LEU A 17 12.21 -6.04 31.93
N LEU A 18 11.09 -5.62 32.54
CA LEU A 18 10.50 -4.30 32.28
C LEU A 18 11.35 -3.15 32.83
N GLY A 19 12.26 -3.41 33.80
CA GLY A 19 13.20 -2.40 34.31
C GLY A 19 14.20 -1.89 33.28
N TRP A 20 14.41 -2.61 32.16
CA TRP A 20 15.23 -2.15 31.03
C TRP A 20 14.40 -1.60 29.85
N LYS A 21 13.06 -1.56 29.98
CA LYS A 21 12.17 -1.03 28.93
C LYS A 21 12.56 0.40 28.58
N GLN A 22 12.46 0.74 27.30
CA GLN A 22 12.66 2.10 26.82
C GLN A 22 11.30 2.80 26.56
N GLY A 23 11.27 4.12 26.76
CA GLY A 23 10.09 4.99 26.61
C GLY A 23 9.01 4.75 27.68
N ASP A 24 8.00 5.62 27.76
CA ASP A 24 6.88 5.48 28.71
C ASP A 24 5.56 5.11 28.03
N GLU A 25 5.48 5.31 26.71
CA GLU A 25 4.30 4.95 25.93
C GLU A 25 4.13 3.42 25.82
N GLU A 26 2.87 2.97 25.83
CA GLU A 26 2.47 1.56 25.65
C GLU A 26 2.89 0.56 26.76
N GLU A 27 2.98 0.97 28.02
CA GLU A 27 3.42 0.12 29.13
C GLU A 27 2.64 -1.22 29.26
N LYS A 28 1.31 -1.18 29.16
CA LYS A 28 0.46 -2.39 29.18
C LYS A 28 0.74 -3.37 28.03
N TRP A 29 1.17 -2.85 26.88
CA TRP A 29 1.52 -3.71 25.74
C TRP A 29 2.88 -4.36 25.96
N ALA A 30 3.86 -3.60 26.43
CA ALA A 30 5.20 -4.12 26.74
C ALA A 30 5.15 -5.19 27.83
N GLU A 31 4.34 -4.98 28.88
CA GLU A 31 4.10 -5.97 29.94
C GLU A 31 3.59 -7.30 29.38
N LYS A 32 2.61 -7.26 28.48
CA LYS A 32 2.10 -8.46 27.79
C LYS A 32 3.15 -9.12 26.88
N ALA A 33 3.96 -8.32 26.18
CA ALA A 33 5.02 -8.83 25.30
C ALA A 33 6.10 -9.58 26.10
N VAL A 34 6.53 -9.00 27.23
CA VAL A 34 7.53 -9.56 28.14
C VAL A 34 6.98 -10.78 28.88
N ASP A 35 5.73 -10.75 29.35
CA ASP A 35 5.09 -11.93 29.97
C ASP A 35 5.03 -13.13 29.01
N ALA A 36 4.63 -12.89 27.76
CA ALA A 36 4.63 -13.91 26.72
C ALA A 36 6.05 -14.46 26.44
N LEU A 37 7.07 -13.60 26.48
CA LEU A 37 8.46 -14.02 26.31
C LEU A 37 8.93 -14.90 27.47
N VAL A 38 8.72 -14.47 28.71
CA VAL A 38 9.16 -15.18 29.92
C VAL A 38 8.60 -16.60 29.94
N LYS A 39 7.33 -16.79 29.53
CA LYS A 39 6.72 -18.12 29.39
C LYS A 39 7.42 -19.01 28.36
N LYS A 40 7.98 -18.43 27.30
CA LYS A 40 8.76 -19.17 26.28
C LYS A 40 10.18 -19.46 26.76
N LEU A 41 10.87 -18.49 27.36
CA LEU A 41 12.24 -18.65 27.82
C LEU A 41 12.36 -19.64 28.99
N LYS A 42 11.35 -19.75 29.85
CA LYS A 42 11.31 -20.77 30.91
C LYS A 42 11.40 -22.22 30.39
N LYS A 43 11.09 -22.47 29.12
CA LYS A 43 11.22 -23.79 28.50
C LYS A 43 12.66 -24.12 28.08
N LYS A 44 13.54 -23.13 28.00
CA LYS A 44 14.94 -23.27 27.57
C LYS A 44 15.87 -22.88 28.73
N LYS A 45 16.52 -23.88 29.34
CA LYS A 45 17.42 -23.68 30.48
C LYS A 45 18.53 -22.66 30.11
N GLY A 46 18.76 -21.67 30.98
CA GLY A 46 19.80 -20.65 30.78
C GLY A 46 19.39 -19.46 29.91
N ALA A 47 18.26 -19.53 29.18
CA ALA A 47 17.89 -18.48 28.24
C ALA A 47 17.42 -17.19 28.92
N MET A 48 16.90 -17.30 30.15
CA MET A 48 16.49 -16.13 30.93
C MET A 48 17.70 -15.38 31.46
N GLU A 49 18.65 -16.12 32.04
CA GLU A 49 19.89 -15.58 32.58
C GLU A 49 20.72 -14.91 31.48
N GLU A 50 20.73 -15.50 30.29
CA GLU A 50 21.42 -14.93 29.13
C GLU A 50 20.75 -13.63 28.64
N LEU A 51 19.42 -13.54 28.66
CA LEU A 51 18.71 -12.30 28.34
C LEU A 51 18.98 -11.21 29.37
N GLU A 52 18.93 -11.54 30.66
CA GLU A 52 19.26 -10.58 31.73
C GLU A 52 20.70 -10.09 31.60
N ARG A 53 21.65 -10.99 31.27
CA ARG A 53 23.05 -10.64 31.03
C ARG A 53 23.21 -9.69 29.84
N ALA A 54 22.50 -9.95 28.74
CA ALA A 54 22.55 -9.09 27.57
C ALA A 54 21.98 -7.70 27.87
N LEU A 55 20.86 -7.61 28.62
CA LEU A 55 20.22 -6.34 28.99
C LEU A 55 21.02 -5.54 30.02
N SER A 56 21.68 -6.21 30.97
CA SER A 56 22.47 -5.55 32.01
C SER A 56 23.84 -5.09 31.54
N CYS A 57 24.39 -5.70 30.48
CA CYS A 57 25.69 -5.34 29.90
C CYS A 57 25.57 -4.94 28.41
N PRO A 58 24.99 -3.77 28.09
CA PRO A 58 24.85 -3.30 26.71
C PRO A 58 26.18 -3.26 25.97
N GLY A 59 26.20 -3.75 24.73
CA GLY A 59 27.39 -3.70 23.85
C GLY A 59 28.48 -4.74 24.15
N GLN A 60 28.35 -5.53 25.22
CA GLN A 60 29.26 -6.65 25.49
C GLN A 60 28.88 -7.88 24.65
N PRO A 61 29.85 -8.72 24.25
CA PRO A 61 29.57 -10.00 23.60
C PRO A 61 28.62 -10.87 24.44
N SER A 62 27.52 -11.28 23.82
CA SER A 62 26.48 -12.11 24.42
C SER A 62 26.03 -13.20 23.44
N ASN A 63 25.49 -14.30 23.97
CA ASN A 63 24.98 -15.39 23.17
C ASN A 63 23.60 -15.03 22.59
N CYS A 64 23.17 -15.79 21.58
CA CYS A 64 21.83 -15.64 21.03
C CYS A 64 20.79 -16.06 22.06
N VAL A 65 19.82 -15.20 22.34
CA VAL A 65 18.61 -15.56 23.08
C VAL A 65 17.55 -15.89 22.06
N THR A 66 17.09 -17.15 21.97
CA THR A 66 16.20 -17.58 20.89
C THR A 66 14.81 -18.00 21.38
N ILE A 67 13.82 -17.84 20.50
CA ILE A 67 12.49 -18.43 20.65
C ILE A 67 12.11 -19.23 19.38
N PRO A 68 11.22 -20.24 19.49
CA PRO A 68 10.72 -20.96 18.33
C PRO A 68 10.00 -20.04 17.34
N ARG A 69 10.28 -20.22 16.04
CA ARG A 69 9.63 -19.51 14.93
C ARG A 69 8.21 -20.06 14.69
N SER A 70 7.23 -19.17 14.52
CA SER A 70 5.88 -19.56 14.08
C SER A 70 5.84 -19.84 12.57
N LEU A 71 4.77 -20.50 12.10
CA LEU A 71 4.57 -20.79 10.67
C LEU A 71 4.55 -19.52 9.81
N ASP A 72 3.91 -18.45 10.29
CA ASP A 72 3.85 -17.14 9.63
C ASP A 72 5.02 -16.20 10.02
N GLY A 73 5.94 -16.67 10.88
CA GLY A 73 7.06 -15.89 11.42
C GLY A 73 6.67 -14.75 12.36
N ARG A 74 5.38 -14.54 12.65
CA ARG A 74 4.85 -13.46 13.48
C ARG A 74 4.45 -13.95 14.87
N LEU A 75 4.76 -13.14 15.89
CA LEU A 75 4.33 -13.33 17.26
C LEU A 75 3.11 -12.46 17.55
N GLN A 76 2.06 -13.06 18.11
CA GLN A 76 0.89 -12.33 18.58
C GLN A 76 1.09 -11.85 20.02
N VAL A 77 0.91 -10.54 20.23
CA VAL A 77 0.93 -9.90 21.54
C VAL A 77 -0.37 -9.10 21.70
N SER A 78 -1.26 -9.59 22.57
CA SER A 78 -2.62 -9.05 22.72
C SER A 78 -3.38 -9.07 21.37
N HIS A 79 -3.77 -7.91 20.85
CA HIS A 79 -4.50 -7.76 19.59
C HIS A 79 -3.58 -7.43 18.39
N ARG A 80 -2.26 -7.37 18.58
CA ARG A 80 -1.28 -7.02 17.53
C ARG A 80 -0.42 -8.24 17.17
N LYS A 81 -0.14 -8.43 15.87
CA LYS A 81 0.87 -9.38 15.38
C LYS A 81 2.09 -8.61 14.91
N GLY A 82 3.29 -9.04 15.30
CA GLY A 82 4.55 -8.43 14.89
C GLY A 82 5.68 -9.44 14.82
N LEU A 83 6.82 -9.03 14.26
CA LEU A 83 7.99 -9.90 14.16
C LEU A 83 8.73 -9.95 15.52
N PRO A 84 9.14 -11.13 16.02
CA PRO A 84 9.72 -11.25 17.36
C PRO A 84 10.91 -10.32 17.63
N HIS A 85 11.88 -10.30 16.72
CA HIS A 85 13.07 -9.46 16.86
C HIS A 85 12.74 -7.96 16.87
N VAL A 86 11.75 -7.52 16.08
CA VAL A 86 11.26 -6.13 16.08
C VAL A 86 10.58 -5.80 17.40
N ILE A 87 9.66 -6.66 17.87
CA ILE A 87 8.93 -6.46 19.13
C ILE A 87 9.91 -6.23 20.28
N TYR A 88 10.91 -7.10 20.40
CA TYR A 88 11.83 -7.06 21.54
C TYR A 88 12.92 -5.99 21.41
N CYS A 89 13.38 -5.67 20.20
CA CYS A 89 14.21 -4.47 19.98
C CYS A 89 13.44 -3.18 20.32
N ARG A 90 12.14 -3.12 19.99
CA ARG A 90 11.28 -1.98 20.31
C ARG A 90 11.09 -1.79 21.81
N VAL A 91 10.91 -2.89 22.55
CA VAL A 91 10.76 -2.85 24.01
C VAL A 91 12.03 -2.34 24.71
N TRP A 92 13.22 -2.80 24.31
CA TRP A 92 14.45 -2.57 25.08
C TRP A 92 15.47 -1.59 24.48
N ARG A 93 15.30 -1.14 23.24
CA ARG A 93 16.28 -0.25 22.60
C ARG A 93 15.66 0.94 21.88
N TRP A 94 14.70 0.70 20.99
CA TRP A 94 14.18 1.73 20.09
C TRP A 94 12.65 1.78 20.14
N PRO A 95 12.04 2.53 21.09
CA PRO A 95 10.57 2.60 21.24
C PRO A 95 9.83 3.05 19.98
N ASP A 96 10.50 3.87 19.18
CA ASP A 96 10.05 4.46 17.92
C ASP A 96 10.24 3.52 16.72
N LEU A 97 10.81 2.34 16.89
CA LEU A 97 11.01 1.35 15.84
C LEU A 97 9.66 0.93 15.23
N GLN A 98 9.51 1.16 13.92
CA GLN A 98 8.26 0.90 13.21
C GLN A 98 8.34 -0.38 12.37
N SER A 99 9.50 -0.63 11.77
CA SER A 99 9.67 -1.71 10.80
C SER A 99 10.92 -2.55 11.04
N HIS A 100 10.89 -3.79 10.58
CA HIS A 100 12.08 -4.66 10.54
C HIS A 100 13.16 -4.17 9.57
N HIS A 101 12.82 -3.33 8.59
CA HIS A 101 13.78 -2.77 7.65
C HIS A 101 14.80 -1.83 8.32
N GLU A 102 14.43 -1.27 9.47
CA GLU A 102 15.32 -0.47 10.31
C GLU A 102 16.29 -1.34 11.12
N LEU A 103 16.21 -2.68 11.04
CA LEU A 103 17.08 -3.59 11.79
C LEU A 103 17.94 -4.44 10.86
N LYS A 104 19.25 -4.43 11.11
CA LYS A 104 20.20 -5.38 10.50
C LYS A 104 20.82 -6.24 11.59
N ALA A 105 20.81 -7.56 11.41
CA ALA A 105 21.50 -8.47 12.32
C ALA A 105 23.02 -8.24 12.26
N LEU A 106 23.67 -8.35 13.41
CA LEU A 106 25.13 -8.35 13.51
C LEU A 106 25.71 -9.70 13.10
N GLU A 107 26.98 -9.71 12.70
CA GLU A 107 27.69 -10.93 12.27
C GLU A 107 27.80 -11.97 13.38
N CYS A 108 27.79 -11.55 14.65
CA CYS A 108 27.79 -12.45 15.80
C CYS A 108 26.45 -13.15 16.06
N CYS A 109 25.39 -12.81 15.33
CA CYS A 109 24.09 -13.43 15.49
C CYS A 109 24.02 -14.73 14.69
N GLU A 110 23.94 -15.86 15.39
CA GLU A 110 23.82 -17.20 14.79
C GLU A 110 22.39 -17.52 14.32
N TYR A 111 21.38 -16.85 14.90
CA TYR A 111 19.95 -17.09 14.63
C TYR A 111 19.21 -15.82 14.15
N PRO A 112 19.71 -15.08 13.15
CA PRO A 112 19.06 -13.85 12.71
C PRO A 112 17.74 -14.20 12.04
N PHE A 113 16.73 -13.34 12.19
CA PHE A 113 15.39 -13.60 11.64
C PHE A 113 15.39 -13.96 10.14
N GLY A 114 16.27 -13.35 9.35
CA GLY A 114 16.40 -13.59 7.91
C GLY A 114 16.90 -14.99 7.53
N SER A 115 17.57 -15.72 8.43
CA SER A 115 18.13 -17.06 8.17
C SER A 115 17.09 -18.18 8.04
N LYS A 116 15.81 -17.89 8.33
CA LYS A 116 14.69 -18.86 8.25
C LYS A 116 14.90 -20.17 9.05
N GLN A 117 15.73 -20.12 10.08
CA GLN A 117 15.93 -21.25 11.00
C GLN A 117 14.70 -21.53 11.87
N LYS A 118 14.69 -22.70 12.53
CA LYS A 118 13.62 -23.12 13.47
C LYS A 118 13.46 -22.16 14.65
N ASP A 119 14.55 -21.52 15.05
CA ASP A 119 14.64 -20.57 16.15
C ASP A 119 14.99 -19.18 15.61
N VAL A 120 14.53 -18.14 16.32
CA VAL A 120 14.80 -16.73 16.01
C VAL A 120 15.42 -16.06 17.22
N CYS A 121 16.55 -15.36 17.02
CA CYS A 121 17.19 -14.53 18.04
C CYS A 121 16.36 -13.29 18.34
N ILE A 122 16.11 -13.04 19.63
CA ILE A 122 15.42 -11.89 20.19
C ILE A 122 16.32 -11.00 21.05
N ASN A 123 17.61 -11.33 21.15
CA ASN A 123 18.59 -10.48 21.84
C ASN A 123 18.69 -9.13 21.11
N PRO A 124 18.28 -8.01 21.72
CA PRO A 124 18.21 -6.74 21.02
C PRO A 124 19.58 -6.17 20.66
N TYR A 125 20.67 -6.64 21.30
CA TYR A 125 22.04 -6.26 20.98
C TYR A 125 22.67 -7.07 19.86
N HIS A 126 21.96 -8.07 19.33
CA HIS A 126 22.36 -8.80 18.11
C HIS A 126 21.84 -8.15 16.83
N TYR A 127 21.20 -6.99 16.96
CA TYR A 127 20.73 -6.16 15.86
C TYR A 127 21.32 -4.76 16.01
N LYS A 128 21.62 -4.12 14.89
CA LYS A 128 21.86 -2.68 14.82
C LYS A 128 20.70 -2.02 14.11
N ARG A 129 20.36 -0.81 14.56
CA ARG A 129 19.48 0.05 13.78
C ARG A 129 20.27 0.48 12.56
N VAL A 130 19.65 0.34 11.40
CA VAL A 130 20.09 1.00 10.19
C VAL A 130 19.12 2.14 9.98
N ASP A 131 19.63 3.29 9.60
CA ASP A 131 18.78 4.30 9.01
C ASP A 131 18.11 3.67 7.79
N SER A 132 16.87 4.09 7.51
CA SER A 132 16.22 3.81 6.22
C SER A 132 17.31 3.89 5.13
N PRO A 133 17.38 2.93 4.18
CA PRO A 133 18.37 3.00 3.11
C PRO A 133 18.42 4.43 2.57
N ASP A 134 19.59 4.92 2.17
CA ASP A 134 19.84 6.27 1.64
C ASP A 134 18.91 6.61 0.45
N VAL A 135 17.61 6.75 0.71
CA VAL A 135 16.60 7.10 -0.28
C VAL A 135 16.77 8.59 -0.46
N GLN A 136 17.49 8.95 -1.50
CA GLN A 136 17.61 10.36 -1.83
C GLN A 136 16.25 10.89 -2.25
N PRO A 137 15.87 12.11 -1.81
CA PRO A 137 14.64 12.73 -2.27
C PRO A 137 14.55 12.73 -3.79
N VAL A 138 13.58 11.99 -4.33
CA VAL A 138 13.33 11.95 -5.77
C VAL A 138 12.48 13.14 -6.14
N ALA A 139 13.04 14.05 -6.94
CA ALA A 139 12.30 15.16 -7.50
C ALA A 139 11.27 14.67 -8.53
N TYR A 140 10.08 15.28 -8.51
CA TYR A 140 9.06 15.08 -9.53
C TYR A 140 9.49 15.73 -10.84
N GLU A 141 9.25 15.03 -11.95
CA GLU A 141 9.46 15.53 -13.31
C GLU A 141 8.18 15.33 -14.11
N GLU A 142 7.74 16.37 -14.81
CA GLU A 142 6.56 16.26 -15.67
C GLU A 142 6.90 15.45 -16.94
N PRO A 143 6.14 14.38 -17.23
CA PRO A 143 6.33 13.59 -18.44
C PRO A 143 5.84 14.33 -19.68
N LYS A 144 6.33 13.92 -20.85
CA LYS A 144 5.87 14.44 -22.16
C LYS A 144 4.36 14.29 -22.37
N HIS A 145 3.81 13.15 -21.94
CA HIS A 145 2.37 12.87 -21.94
C HIS A 145 1.96 12.69 -20.49
N TRP A 146 0.97 13.45 -20.03
CA TRP A 146 0.55 13.38 -18.62
C TRP A 146 -0.30 12.13 -18.33
N CYS A 147 -0.99 11.60 -19.34
CA CYS A 147 -1.69 10.32 -19.24
C CYS A 147 -1.81 9.58 -20.58
N SER A 148 -2.14 8.29 -20.46
CA SER A 148 -2.64 7.47 -21.56
C SER A 148 -4.00 6.86 -21.22
N ILE A 149 -4.89 6.78 -22.20
CA ILE A 149 -6.27 6.31 -22.04
C ILE A 149 -6.49 5.08 -22.91
N VAL A 150 -7.01 4.00 -22.33
CA VAL A 150 -7.33 2.76 -23.03
C VAL A 150 -8.82 2.50 -22.94
N TYR A 151 -9.46 2.22 -24.08
CA TYR A 151 -10.89 1.93 -24.14
C TYR A 151 -11.19 0.43 -24.11
N TYR A 152 -12.25 0.09 -23.40
CA TYR A 152 -12.73 -1.28 -23.22
C TYR A 152 -14.24 -1.37 -23.43
N GLU A 153 -14.63 -2.51 -24.02
CA GLU A 153 -16.01 -2.97 -24.08
C GLU A 153 -16.09 -4.30 -23.32
N LEU A 154 -16.76 -4.32 -22.17
CA LEU A 154 -16.69 -5.42 -21.21
C LEU A 154 -15.23 -5.72 -20.79
N ASN A 155 -14.75 -6.93 -20.98
CA ASN A 155 -13.37 -7.34 -20.72
C ASN A 155 -12.44 -7.23 -21.95
N ASN A 156 -12.94 -6.74 -23.09
CA ASN A 156 -12.17 -6.65 -24.32
C ASN A 156 -11.60 -5.23 -24.49
N ARG A 157 -10.29 -5.13 -24.70
CA ARG A 157 -9.65 -3.89 -25.15
C ARG A 157 -10.07 -3.60 -26.59
N VAL A 158 -10.46 -2.35 -26.85
CA VAL A 158 -10.95 -1.93 -28.17
C VAL A 158 -10.18 -0.71 -28.63
N GLY A 159 -9.47 -0.83 -29.76
CA GLY A 159 -8.65 0.23 -30.33
C GLY A 159 -7.27 0.38 -29.66
N GLU A 160 -6.52 1.37 -30.15
CA GLU A 160 -5.21 1.72 -29.62
C GLU A 160 -5.29 2.57 -28.35
N ALA A 161 -4.19 2.64 -27.60
CA ALA A 161 -4.10 3.53 -26.45
C ALA A 161 -3.95 4.97 -26.93
N PHE A 162 -4.81 5.87 -26.46
CA PHE A 162 -4.70 7.30 -26.73
C PHE A 162 -3.65 7.93 -25.81
N GLN A 163 -2.76 8.74 -26.37
CA GLN A 163 -1.71 9.45 -25.63
C GLN A 163 -2.09 10.94 -25.54
N ALA A 164 -2.19 11.46 -24.31
CA ALA A 164 -2.55 12.86 -24.12
C ALA A 164 -1.40 13.78 -24.51
N ASN A 165 -1.58 14.53 -25.60
CA ASN A 165 -0.60 15.51 -26.09
C ASN A 165 -0.79 16.91 -25.49
N SER A 166 -1.98 17.17 -24.95
CA SER A 166 -2.36 18.42 -24.30
C SER A 166 -2.83 18.12 -22.89
N THR A 167 -2.76 19.12 -22.00
CA THR A 167 -3.33 19.04 -20.65
C THR A 167 -4.85 18.98 -20.66
N SER A 168 -5.50 19.18 -21.81
CA SER A 168 -6.95 19.13 -21.98
C SER A 168 -7.30 18.11 -23.06
N VAL A 169 -8.07 17.08 -22.70
CA VAL A 169 -8.43 15.95 -23.56
C VAL A 169 -9.93 15.69 -23.49
N LEU A 170 -10.57 15.55 -24.65
CA LEU A 170 -11.97 15.15 -24.76
C LEU A 170 -12.07 13.67 -25.15
N VAL A 171 -12.81 12.87 -24.41
CA VAL A 171 -13.13 11.48 -24.77
C VAL A 171 -14.62 11.38 -25.03
N ASP A 172 -15.03 11.07 -26.26
CA ASP A 172 -16.43 11.15 -26.67
C ASP A 172 -16.90 9.97 -27.55
N GLY A 173 -18.20 9.91 -27.80
CA GLY A 173 -18.84 8.87 -28.60
C GLY A 173 -18.95 9.19 -30.08
N PHE A 174 -18.36 10.30 -30.55
CA PHE A 174 -18.49 10.75 -31.92
C PHE A 174 -17.43 10.10 -32.83
N THR A 175 -17.45 10.48 -34.11
CA THR A 175 -16.65 9.85 -35.16
C THR A 175 -15.76 10.81 -35.91
N ASP A 176 -15.26 11.86 -35.25
CA ASP A 176 -14.40 12.84 -35.90
C ASP A 176 -13.12 12.17 -36.42
N PRO A 177 -12.93 12.09 -37.75
CA PRO A 177 -11.80 11.41 -38.37
C PRO A 177 -10.57 12.33 -38.46
N SER A 178 -10.69 13.60 -38.05
CA SER A 178 -9.55 14.51 -38.04
C SER A 178 -8.50 14.00 -37.06
N ASN A 179 -7.23 14.21 -37.39
CA ASN A 179 -6.09 13.80 -36.55
C ASN A 179 -5.96 14.72 -35.31
N ASN A 180 -7.09 15.06 -34.67
CA ASN A 180 -7.17 15.92 -33.51
C ASN A 180 -6.55 15.18 -32.31
N ARG A 181 -5.30 15.51 -32.03
CA ARG A 181 -4.48 14.92 -30.99
C ARG A 181 -4.98 15.14 -29.56
N ASN A 182 -6.02 15.95 -29.36
CA ASN A 182 -6.62 16.26 -28.07
C ASN A 182 -8.01 15.62 -27.90
N ARG A 183 -8.46 14.81 -28.87
CA ARG A 183 -9.79 14.22 -28.88
C ARG A 183 -9.71 12.72 -29.14
N PHE A 184 -10.26 11.94 -28.22
CA PHE A 184 -10.35 10.49 -28.34
C PHE A 184 -11.79 10.07 -28.68
N CYS A 185 -12.03 9.87 -29.97
CA CYS A 185 -13.34 9.53 -30.54
C CYS A 185 -13.59 8.02 -30.46
N LEU A 186 -14.37 7.58 -29.47
CA LEU A 186 -14.70 6.17 -29.28
C LEU A 186 -15.63 5.64 -30.38
N GLY A 187 -16.40 6.52 -31.04
CA GLY A 187 -17.41 6.17 -32.05
C GLY A 187 -16.85 5.44 -33.28
N LEU A 188 -15.61 5.76 -33.69
CA LEU A 188 -14.93 5.15 -34.84
C LEU A 188 -14.39 3.75 -34.56
N LEU A 189 -14.23 3.39 -33.28
CA LEU A 189 -13.59 2.14 -32.91
C LEU A 189 -14.52 0.96 -33.22
N SER A 190 -14.00 0.00 -33.99
CA SER A 190 -14.71 -1.23 -34.36
C SER A 190 -14.44 -2.35 -33.35
N ASN A 191 -15.45 -3.17 -33.08
CA ASN A 191 -15.33 -4.38 -32.29
C ASN A 191 -16.29 -5.44 -32.83
N VAL A 192 -15.77 -6.59 -33.25
CA VAL A 192 -16.58 -7.70 -33.81
C VAL A 192 -17.40 -8.43 -32.75
N ASN A 193 -16.99 -8.35 -31.48
CA ASN A 193 -17.67 -8.98 -30.35
C ASN A 193 -18.72 -8.06 -29.71
N ARG A 194 -19.05 -6.94 -30.37
CA ARG A 194 -19.97 -5.95 -29.85
C ARG A 194 -21.40 -6.49 -29.86
N ASN A 195 -22.09 -6.39 -28.72
CA ASN A 195 -23.49 -6.76 -28.58
C ASN A 195 -24.40 -5.52 -28.52
N SER A 196 -25.72 -5.74 -28.61
CA SER A 196 -26.73 -4.67 -28.63
C SER A 196 -26.69 -3.75 -27.40
N THR A 197 -26.33 -4.25 -26.23
CA THR A 197 -26.22 -3.44 -25.01
C THR A 197 -25.04 -2.47 -25.10
N ILE A 198 -23.92 -2.93 -25.65
CA ILE A 198 -22.74 -2.09 -25.91
C ILE A 198 -23.08 -1.04 -26.97
N GLU A 199 -23.69 -1.41 -28.09
CA GLU A 199 -24.11 -0.45 -29.12
C GLU A 199 -25.04 0.62 -28.56
N ASN A 200 -26.06 0.22 -27.79
CA ASN A 200 -26.98 1.15 -27.13
C ASN A 200 -26.23 2.10 -26.19
N THR A 201 -25.27 1.59 -25.41
CA THR A 201 -24.48 2.39 -24.48
C THR A 201 -23.60 3.39 -25.21
N ARG A 202 -22.93 2.98 -26.31
CA ARG A 202 -22.08 3.86 -27.14
C ARG A 202 -22.84 5.06 -27.69
N ARG A 203 -24.10 4.88 -28.12
CA ARG A 203 -24.95 5.99 -28.59
C ARG A 203 -25.20 7.05 -27.52
N HIS A 204 -25.17 6.69 -26.24
CA HIS A 204 -25.40 7.59 -25.12
C HIS A 204 -24.12 8.20 -24.54
N ILE A 205 -22.94 7.83 -25.05
CA ILE A 205 -21.70 8.52 -24.65
C ILE A 205 -21.78 9.99 -25.06
N GLY A 206 -22.25 10.28 -26.29
CA GLY A 206 -22.43 11.66 -26.77
C GLY A 206 -21.13 12.47 -26.67
N LYS A 207 -21.19 13.65 -26.04
CA LYS A 207 -20.02 14.50 -25.77
C LYS A 207 -19.03 13.89 -24.75
N GLY A 208 -19.43 12.82 -24.05
CA GLY A 208 -18.56 12.03 -23.20
C GLY A 208 -18.00 12.77 -21.99
N VAL A 209 -16.68 12.72 -21.81
CA VAL A 209 -15.98 13.29 -20.66
C VAL A 209 -14.84 14.20 -21.11
N HIS A 210 -14.72 15.34 -20.45
CA HIS A 210 -13.56 16.22 -20.58
C HIS A 210 -12.62 15.98 -19.40
N LEU A 211 -11.39 15.61 -19.71
CA LEU A 211 -10.31 15.39 -18.76
C LEU A 211 -9.32 16.54 -18.89
N TYR A 212 -9.02 17.21 -17.78
CA TYR A 212 -8.01 18.25 -17.79
C TYR A 212 -7.07 18.19 -16.59
N TYR A 213 -5.82 18.52 -16.87
CA TYR A 213 -4.71 18.58 -15.93
C TYR A 213 -4.31 20.05 -15.69
N VAL A 214 -4.39 20.50 -14.45
CA VAL A 214 -4.05 21.88 -14.07
C VAL A 214 -3.43 21.90 -12.68
N GLY A 215 -2.25 22.51 -12.56
CA GLY A 215 -1.60 22.74 -11.26
C GLY A 215 -1.36 21.47 -10.44
N GLY A 216 -1.05 20.33 -11.08
CA GLY A 216 -0.85 19.05 -10.37
C GLY A 216 -2.14 18.28 -10.07
N GLU A 217 -3.29 18.74 -10.55
CA GLU A 217 -4.58 18.12 -10.30
C GLU A 217 -5.23 17.65 -11.60
N VAL A 218 -5.96 16.54 -11.54
CA VAL A 218 -6.73 16.00 -12.67
C VAL A 218 -8.21 16.08 -12.34
N TYR A 219 -8.98 16.63 -13.27
CA TYR A 219 -10.43 16.74 -13.18
C TYR A 219 -11.11 15.94 -14.28
N ALA A 220 -12.29 15.43 -13.97
CA ALA A 220 -13.21 14.82 -14.93
C ALA A 220 -14.54 15.57 -14.93
N GLU A 221 -14.88 16.15 -16.06
CA GLU A 221 -16.14 16.86 -16.29
C GLU A 221 -17.02 16.05 -17.24
N CYS A 222 -18.25 15.75 -16.78
CA CYS A 222 -19.21 14.98 -17.54
C CYS A 222 -19.95 15.88 -18.53
N LEU A 223 -19.57 15.82 -19.80
CA LEU A 223 -20.22 16.56 -20.89
C LEU A 223 -21.36 15.77 -21.55
N SER A 224 -21.42 14.46 -21.30
CA SER A 224 -22.50 13.59 -21.75
C SER A 224 -23.82 13.94 -21.05
N ASP A 225 -24.94 13.71 -21.74
CA ASP A 225 -26.28 13.78 -21.12
C ASP A 225 -26.51 12.62 -20.13
N SER A 226 -25.71 11.55 -20.24
CA SER A 226 -25.70 10.42 -19.32
C SER A 226 -24.57 10.55 -18.28
N SER A 227 -24.79 10.06 -17.06
CA SER A 227 -23.75 10.08 -16.03
C SER A 227 -22.56 9.19 -16.39
N ILE A 228 -21.39 9.57 -15.88
CA ILE A 228 -20.17 8.76 -15.86
C ILE A 228 -19.90 8.29 -14.43
N PHE A 229 -19.13 7.22 -14.29
CA PHE A 229 -18.86 6.57 -13.01
C PHE A 229 -17.36 6.37 -12.89
N VAL A 230 -16.74 6.86 -11.82
CA VAL A 230 -15.28 6.94 -11.68
C VAL A 230 -14.82 6.20 -10.43
N GLN A 231 -13.83 5.33 -10.60
CA GLN A 231 -13.06 4.76 -9.51
C GLN A 231 -11.65 5.34 -9.57
N SER A 232 -11.38 6.31 -8.70
CA SER A 232 -10.03 6.82 -8.43
C SER A 232 -9.70 6.56 -6.97
N ARG A 233 -8.64 5.79 -6.72
CA ARG A 233 -8.20 5.50 -5.35
C ARG A 233 -7.71 6.76 -4.62
N ASN A 234 -7.09 7.70 -5.35
CA ASN A 234 -6.65 8.98 -4.81
C ASN A 234 -7.85 9.81 -4.35
N CYS A 235 -8.87 9.99 -5.21
CA CYS A 235 -10.10 10.66 -4.85
C CYS A 235 -10.85 9.97 -3.69
N ASN A 236 -10.87 8.63 -3.68
CA ASN A 236 -11.51 7.87 -2.60
C ASN A 236 -10.78 8.07 -1.26
N TYR A 237 -9.45 8.06 -1.27
CA TYR A 237 -8.63 8.32 -0.09
C TYR A 237 -8.90 9.72 0.47
N HIS A 238 -8.92 10.74 -0.39
CA HIS A 238 -9.21 12.13 -0.01
C HIS A 238 -10.52 12.30 0.77
N HIS A 239 -11.56 11.59 0.34
CA HIS A 239 -12.89 11.66 0.95
C HIS A 239 -13.13 10.61 2.05
N GLY A 240 -12.10 9.81 2.41
CA GLY A 240 -12.23 8.74 3.41
C GLY A 240 -13.12 7.58 2.97
N PHE A 241 -13.32 7.39 1.66
CA PHE A 241 -14.10 6.28 1.11
C PHE A 241 -13.26 5.01 0.99
N HIS A 242 -13.95 3.87 0.87
CA HIS A 242 -13.27 2.62 0.56
C HIS A 242 -12.52 2.73 -0.78
N PRO A 243 -11.29 2.18 -0.94
CA PRO A 243 -10.48 2.37 -2.14
C PRO A 243 -11.16 1.95 -3.45
N THR A 244 -12.11 1.01 -3.39
CA THR A 244 -12.85 0.50 -4.55
C THR A 244 -14.18 1.22 -4.79
N THR A 245 -14.51 2.25 -4.03
CA THR A 245 -15.73 3.05 -4.23
C THR A 245 -15.78 3.64 -5.64
N VAL A 246 -16.98 3.69 -6.20
CA VAL A 246 -17.26 4.24 -7.54
C VAL A 246 -18.12 5.48 -7.38
N CYS A 247 -17.56 6.64 -7.71
CA CYS A 247 -18.22 7.93 -7.63
C CYS A 247 -19.00 8.20 -8.92
N LYS A 248 -20.29 8.51 -8.81
CA LYS A 248 -21.12 8.95 -9.94
C LYS A 248 -20.90 10.45 -10.19
N ILE A 249 -20.62 10.82 -11.44
CA ILE A 249 -20.58 12.22 -11.89
C ILE A 249 -21.78 12.45 -12.82
N PRO A 250 -22.80 13.20 -12.38
CA PRO A 250 -23.94 13.56 -13.21
C PRO A 250 -23.56 14.46 -14.39
N SER A 251 -24.46 14.57 -15.37
CA SER A 251 -24.28 15.47 -16.53
C SER A 251 -24.05 16.91 -16.07
N GLY A 252 -23.06 17.58 -16.65
CA GLY A 252 -22.68 18.96 -16.32
C GLY A 252 -21.91 19.13 -15.01
N CYS A 253 -21.60 18.05 -14.28
CA CYS A 253 -20.79 18.11 -13.07
C CYS A 253 -19.31 17.83 -13.36
N SER A 254 -18.44 18.39 -12.53
CA SER A 254 -17.00 18.13 -12.52
C SER A 254 -16.58 17.56 -11.17
N LEU A 255 -15.59 16.66 -11.19
CA LEU A 255 -14.98 16.07 -10.00
C LEU A 255 -13.46 16.09 -10.13
N LYS A 256 -12.78 16.47 -9.05
CA LYS A 256 -11.33 16.28 -8.92
C LYS A 256 -11.06 14.80 -8.70
N ILE A 257 -10.44 14.15 -9.68
CA ILE A 257 -10.20 12.71 -9.66
C ILE A 257 -8.77 12.35 -9.26
N PHE A 258 -7.85 13.31 -9.24
CA PHE A 258 -6.49 13.08 -8.76
C PHE A 258 -5.83 14.38 -8.27
N ASN A 259 -5.01 14.28 -7.23
CA ASN A 259 -4.14 15.36 -6.75
C ASN A 259 -2.71 14.84 -6.53
N ASN A 260 -1.72 15.45 -7.21
CA ASN A 260 -0.32 15.05 -7.13
C ASN A 260 0.30 15.26 -5.75
N GLN A 261 -0.10 16.30 -5.01
CA GLN A 261 0.44 16.61 -3.68
C GLN A 261 0.04 15.53 -2.67
N GLU A 262 -1.23 15.11 -2.70
CA GLU A 262 -1.73 14.02 -1.87
C GLU A 262 -1.07 12.68 -2.20
N PHE A 263 -0.81 12.42 -3.50
CA PHE A 263 -0.03 11.25 -3.91
C PHE A 263 1.41 11.30 -3.40
N ALA A 264 2.06 12.46 -3.43
CA ALA A 264 3.42 12.65 -2.94
C ALA A 264 3.55 12.35 -1.44
N GLU A 265 2.59 12.84 -0.65
CA GLU A 265 2.54 12.59 0.80
C GLU A 265 2.35 11.11 1.12
N LEU A 266 1.44 10.44 0.41
CA LEU A 266 1.22 8.99 0.53
C LEU A 266 2.45 8.18 0.14
N LEU A 267 3.15 8.59 -0.92
CA LEU A 267 4.38 7.96 -1.37
C LEU A 267 5.46 8.08 -0.30
N ALA A 268 5.70 9.28 0.22
CA ALA A 268 6.68 9.53 1.29
C ALA A 268 6.40 8.70 2.54
N GLN A 269 5.13 8.57 2.94
CA GLN A 269 4.74 7.74 4.09
C GLN A 269 4.94 6.25 3.80
N SER A 270 4.64 5.80 2.59
CA SER A 270 4.68 4.37 2.21
C SER A 270 6.10 3.82 2.09
N VAL A 271 7.11 4.66 1.82
CA VAL A 271 8.53 4.26 1.82
C VAL A 271 8.93 3.60 3.15
N ASN A 272 8.46 4.13 4.28
CA ASN A 272 8.73 3.59 5.62
C ASN A 272 8.07 2.22 5.87
N HIS A 273 7.07 1.86 5.07
CA HIS A 273 6.32 0.61 5.16
C HIS A 273 6.88 -0.50 4.25
N GLY A 274 7.95 -0.21 3.50
CA GLY A 274 8.68 -1.18 2.68
C GLY A 274 8.16 -1.29 1.24
N PHE A 275 8.84 -2.15 0.46
CA PHE A 275 8.64 -2.27 -0.98
C PHE A 275 7.20 -2.58 -1.40
N GLU A 276 6.54 -3.53 -0.73
CA GLU A 276 5.17 -3.95 -1.07
C GLU A 276 4.16 -2.79 -0.92
N ALA A 277 4.33 -1.94 0.10
CA ALA A 277 3.45 -0.80 0.34
C ALA A 277 3.59 0.25 -0.78
N VAL A 278 4.83 0.55 -1.20
CA VAL A 278 5.10 1.46 -2.31
C VAL A 278 4.59 0.85 -3.62
N TYR A 279 4.83 -0.43 -3.87
CA TYR A 279 4.37 -1.09 -5.10
C TYR A 279 2.84 -1.06 -5.25
N GLU A 280 2.09 -1.19 -4.16
CA GLU A 280 0.63 -1.06 -4.17
C GLU A 280 0.12 0.33 -4.63
N LEU A 281 0.93 1.39 -4.48
CA LEU A 281 0.60 2.73 -4.98
C LEU A 281 0.53 2.79 -6.51
N THR A 282 1.03 1.79 -7.23
CA THR A 282 0.81 1.66 -8.68
C THR A 282 -0.69 1.72 -8.99
N LYS A 283 -1.53 1.14 -8.12
CA LYS A 283 -3.00 1.15 -8.28
C LYS A 283 -3.63 2.53 -8.06
N MET A 284 -2.92 3.47 -7.43
CA MET A 284 -3.36 4.87 -7.31
C MET A 284 -3.20 5.63 -8.62
N CYS A 285 -2.24 5.22 -9.45
CA CYS A 285 -1.90 5.88 -10.71
C CYS A 285 -2.82 5.46 -11.87
N THR A 286 -3.75 4.54 -11.62
CA THR A 286 -4.74 4.04 -12.57
C THR A 286 -6.14 4.45 -12.12
N ILE A 287 -6.86 5.13 -13.00
CA ILE A 287 -8.25 5.55 -12.78
C ILE A 287 -9.13 4.83 -13.79
N ARG A 288 -10.25 4.28 -13.33
CA ARG A 288 -11.22 3.59 -14.18
C ARG A 288 -12.49 4.40 -14.27
N MET A 289 -13.05 4.52 -15.46
CA MET A 289 -14.27 5.28 -15.69
C MET A 289 -15.21 4.57 -16.65
N SER A 290 -16.46 4.37 -16.25
CA SER A 290 -17.51 3.81 -17.10
C SER A 290 -18.47 4.89 -17.58
N PHE A 291 -18.94 4.74 -18.82
CA PHE A 291 -19.96 5.59 -19.41
C PHE A 291 -21.35 4.98 -19.21
N VAL A 292 -22.33 5.80 -18.83
CA VAL A 292 -23.77 5.50 -18.74
C VAL A 292 -24.15 4.47 -17.67
N LYS A 293 -23.36 3.42 -17.45
CA LYS A 293 -23.66 2.30 -16.54
C LYS A 293 -22.66 2.29 -15.38
N GLY A 294 -23.16 2.36 -14.15
CA GLY A 294 -22.38 2.21 -12.93
C GLY A 294 -22.03 0.76 -12.60
N TRP A 295 -21.02 0.60 -11.73
CA TRP A 295 -20.59 -0.67 -11.16
C TRP A 295 -20.13 -0.48 -9.71
N GLY A 296 -19.91 -1.57 -8.99
CA GLY A 296 -19.49 -1.59 -7.60
C GLY A 296 -20.64 -1.94 -6.64
N ALA A 297 -20.39 -1.74 -5.34
CA ALA A 297 -21.27 -2.21 -4.26
C ALA A 297 -22.72 -1.70 -4.35
N GLU A 298 -22.95 -0.54 -4.96
CA GLU A 298 -24.27 0.10 -5.10
C GLU A 298 -25.01 -0.28 -6.40
N TYR A 299 -24.40 -1.11 -7.25
CA TYR A 299 -24.92 -1.44 -8.58
C TYR A 299 -25.03 -2.95 -8.77
N HIS A 300 -25.85 -3.39 -9.72
CA HIS A 300 -25.94 -4.80 -10.08
C HIS A 300 -24.61 -5.37 -10.60
N ARG A 301 -23.83 -4.55 -11.33
CA ARG A 301 -22.51 -4.91 -11.85
C ARG A 301 -21.47 -4.72 -10.76
N GLN A 302 -20.76 -5.78 -10.37
CA GLN A 302 -19.72 -5.68 -9.35
C GLN A 302 -18.36 -5.27 -9.91
N ASP A 303 -18.04 -5.70 -11.13
CA ASP A 303 -16.77 -5.41 -11.79
C ASP A 303 -16.92 -4.42 -12.95
N VAL A 304 -15.89 -3.59 -13.16
CA VAL A 304 -15.85 -2.65 -14.29
C VAL A 304 -15.94 -3.38 -15.64
N THR A 305 -15.41 -4.61 -15.72
CA THR A 305 -15.46 -5.46 -16.91
C THR A 305 -16.87 -5.96 -17.24
N SER A 306 -17.84 -5.75 -16.35
CA SER A 306 -19.27 -5.98 -16.61
C SER A 306 -19.96 -4.74 -17.20
N THR A 307 -19.27 -3.61 -17.27
CA THR A 307 -19.81 -2.38 -17.88
C THR A 307 -19.63 -2.42 -19.40
N PRO A 308 -20.61 -1.96 -20.18
CA PRO A 308 -20.55 -2.09 -21.63
C PRO A 308 -19.46 -1.23 -22.28
N CYS A 309 -19.14 -0.08 -21.69
CA CYS A 309 -18.17 0.88 -22.23
C CYS A 309 -17.45 1.58 -21.08
N TRP A 310 -16.14 1.43 -21.00
CA TRP A 310 -15.32 2.09 -19.98
C TRP A 310 -13.91 2.36 -20.48
N ILE A 311 -13.22 3.25 -19.80
CA ILE A 311 -11.82 3.62 -20.06
C ILE A 311 -10.96 3.39 -18.81
N GLU A 312 -9.70 3.06 -19.06
CA GLU A 312 -8.65 3.01 -18.06
C GLU A 312 -7.63 4.12 -18.36
N ILE A 313 -7.41 5.00 -17.39
CA ILE A 313 -6.53 6.16 -17.48
C ILE A 313 -5.30 5.87 -16.64
N HIS A 314 -4.12 5.94 -17.26
CA HIS A 314 -2.83 5.78 -16.59
C HIS A 314 -2.14 7.13 -16.50
N LEU A 315 -1.85 7.59 -15.28
CA LEU A 315 -1.18 8.87 -15.01
C LEU A 315 0.33 8.67 -15.04
N HIS A 316 1.00 9.22 -16.04
CA HIS A 316 2.42 8.94 -16.30
C HIS A 316 3.33 9.61 -15.27
N GLY A 317 3.00 10.81 -14.80
CA GLY A 317 3.82 11.52 -13.83
C GLY A 317 3.92 10.77 -12.50
N PRO A 318 2.78 10.42 -11.85
CA PRO A 318 2.78 9.57 -10.67
C PRO A 318 3.48 8.21 -10.88
N LEU A 319 3.27 7.55 -12.03
CA LEU A 319 3.95 6.28 -12.35
C LEU A 319 5.47 6.44 -12.44
N GLN A 320 5.95 7.48 -13.12
CA GLN A 320 7.38 7.76 -13.26
C GLN A 320 8.02 8.10 -11.91
N TRP A 321 7.31 8.85 -11.06
CA TRP A 321 7.78 9.14 -9.72
C TRP A 321 7.90 7.87 -8.88
N LEU A 322 6.88 7.00 -8.95
CA LEU A 322 6.86 5.73 -8.25
C LEU A 322 8.00 4.81 -8.72
N ASP A 323 8.24 4.73 -10.02
CA ASP A 323 9.32 3.92 -10.62
C ASP A 323 10.71 4.34 -10.11
N LYS A 324 10.97 5.65 -10.05
CA LYS A 324 12.22 6.19 -9.50
C LYS A 324 12.41 5.83 -8.02
N VAL A 325 11.34 5.85 -7.21
CA VAL A 325 11.40 5.45 -5.79
C VAL A 325 11.63 3.94 -5.66
N LEU A 326 10.86 3.12 -6.39
CA LEU A 326 10.97 1.66 -6.36
C LEU A 326 12.36 1.18 -6.79
N THR A 327 12.99 1.85 -7.76
CA THR A 327 14.36 1.55 -8.21
C THR A 327 15.39 1.68 -7.08
N GLN A 328 15.17 2.57 -6.11
CA GLN A 328 16.05 2.75 -4.95
C GLN A 328 15.78 1.76 -3.81
N MET A 329 14.60 1.12 -3.76
CA MET A 329 14.17 0.28 -2.64
C MET A 329 14.66 -1.19 -2.72
N GLY A 330 15.31 -1.60 -3.81
CA GLY A 330 15.76 -2.97 -4.02
C GLY A 330 14.61 -3.96 -4.30
N SER A 331 14.86 -5.26 -4.16
CA SER A 331 13.90 -6.31 -4.51
C SER A 331 13.01 -6.76 -3.33
N PRO A 332 11.80 -7.30 -3.59
CA PRO A 332 10.98 -7.95 -2.57
C PRO A 332 11.75 -9.01 -1.77
N HIS A 333 11.44 -9.14 -0.48
CA HIS A 333 12.10 -10.13 0.39
C HIS A 333 11.69 -11.58 0.10
N ASN A 334 10.51 -11.80 -0.47
CA ASN A 334 10.05 -13.13 -0.83
C ASN A 334 10.53 -13.49 -2.24
N PRO A 335 11.46 -14.44 -2.39
CA PRO A 335 11.82 -14.92 -3.72
C PRO A 335 10.62 -15.61 -4.35
N ILE A 336 10.37 -15.29 -5.62
CA ILE A 336 9.34 -15.94 -6.42
C ILE A 336 9.95 -17.23 -6.99
N SER A 337 9.22 -18.34 -6.92
CA SER A 337 9.63 -19.60 -7.53
C SER A 337 9.46 -19.50 -9.04
N SER A 338 10.45 -19.97 -9.80
CA SER A 338 10.36 -20.08 -11.26
C SER A 338 9.56 -21.30 -11.75
N VAL A 339 9.05 -22.12 -10.82
CA VAL A 339 8.44 -23.44 -11.09
C VAL A 339 7.00 -23.55 -10.55
N SER A 340 6.53 -22.55 -9.81
CA SER A 340 5.20 -22.55 -9.18
C SER A 340 4.07 -22.22 -10.13
#